data_AF-A0A2T2WV94-F1
#
_entry.id   AF-A0A2T2WV94-F1
#
_cell.length_a   1.000
_cell.length_b   1.000
_cell.length_c   1.000
_cell.angle_alpha   90.00
_cell.angle_beta   90.00
_cell.angle_gamma   90.00
#
_symmetry.space_group_name_H-M   'P 1'
#
loop_
_entity.id
_entity.type
_entity.pdbx_description
1 polymer ?
#
loop_
_entity_poly.entity_id
_entity_poly.type
_entity_poly.pdbx_seq_one_letter_code
_entity_poly.pdbx_strand_id
1 'polypeptide(L)'
;MSPEPVSLEHETHISVGTVEQLESFITRPDTRQGDIFIEQNFPVGPELTLNWIVKHDIFEGVVMHVSLIDTDSYRHLGGVDKTISDAHDIFGEYTVRHQSKTYRLLIKPEQNA
;
A
#
# COMPACT_ATOMS: atom_id res chain seq x y z
N MET A 1 -6.27 32.54 -9.80
CA MET A 1 -5.67 31.61 -8.82
C MET A 1 -6.40 30.29 -8.97
N SER A 2 -5.73 29.25 -9.48
CA SER A 2 -6.31 27.91 -9.48
C SER A 2 -6.27 27.38 -8.06
N PRO A 3 -7.35 26.77 -7.55
CA PRO A 3 -7.32 26.15 -6.22
C PRO A 3 -6.24 25.07 -6.19
N GLU A 4 -5.48 25.02 -5.10
CA GLU A 4 -4.56 23.91 -4.86
C GLU A 4 -5.36 22.59 -4.82
N PRO A 5 -4.85 21.50 -5.41
CA PRO A 5 -5.54 20.23 -5.39
C PRO A 5 -5.75 19.76 -3.95
N VAL A 6 -6.97 19.33 -3.62
CA VAL A 6 -7.28 18.73 -2.31
C VAL A 6 -6.45 17.46 -2.16
N SER A 7 -5.61 17.43 -1.14
CA SER A 7 -4.81 16.27 -0.76
C SER A 7 -5.48 15.57 0.43
N LEU A 8 -5.73 14.27 0.30
CA LEU A 8 -6.19 13.41 1.38
C LEU A 8 -5.03 12.49 1.79
N GLU A 9 -4.69 12.48 3.07
CA GLU A 9 -3.47 11.85 3.57
C GLU A 9 -3.79 10.83 4.65
N HIS A 10 -3.17 9.66 4.53
CA HIS A 10 -3.18 8.59 5.53
C HIS A 10 -1.75 8.19 5.87
N GLU A 11 -1.55 7.79 7.12
CA GLU A 11 -0.27 7.32 7.63
C GLU A 11 -0.47 5.98 8.33
N THR A 12 0.42 5.04 8.06
CA THR A 12 0.48 3.75 8.76
C THR A 12 1.91 3.48 9.20
N HIS A 13 2.03 2.82 10.35
CA HIS A 13 3.30 2.47 10.95
C HIS A 13 3.47 0.96 10.98
N ILE A 14 4.66 0.50 10.62
CA ILE A 14 4.99 -0.92 10.52
C ILE A 14 5.98 -1.28 11.61
N SER A 15 5.58 -2.24 12.45
CA SER A 15 6.42 -2.75 13.52
C SER A 15 7.67 -3.46 12.98
N VAL A 16 8.74 -3.50 13.78
CA VAL A 16 9.96 -4.26 13.44
C VAL A 16 9.63 -5.74 13.16
N GLY A 17 8.75 -6.35 13.95
CA GLY A 17 8.34 -7.74 13.73
C GLY A 17 7.62 -7.95 12.40
N THR A 18 6.82 -6.99 11.94
CA THR A 18 6.18 -7.06 10.62
C THR A 18 7.22 -6.95 9.49
N VAL A 19 8.26 -6.14 9.66
CA VAL A 19 9.37 -6.06 8.69
C VAL A 19 10.11 -7.39 8.60
N GLU A 20 10.44 -8.01 9.74
CA GLU A 20 11.10 -9.33 9.78
C GLU A 20 10.26 -10.44 9.13
N GLN A 21 8.93 -10.38 9.32
CA GLN A 21 8.00 -11.29 8.69
C GLN A 21 7.92 -11.08 7.17
N LEU A 22 7.95 -9.83 6.71
CA LEU A 22 8.01 -9.52 5.28
C LEU A 22 9.32 -10.02 4.65
N GLU A 23 10.45 -9.86 5.34
CA GLU A 23 11.74 -10.39 4.87
C GLU A 23 11.69 -11.91 4.69
N SER A 24 11.04 -12.61 5.64
CA SER A 24 10.79 -14.05 5.52
C SER A 24 9.84 -14.37 4.37
N PHE A 25 8.79 -13.57 4.16
CA PHE A 25 7.85 -13.73 3.06
C PHE A 25 8.53 -13.58 1.68
N ILE A 26 9.49 -12.67 1.56
CA ILE A 26 10.30 -12.47 0.33
C ILE A 26 11.24 -13.65 0.13
N THR A 27 12.03 -14.00 1.14
CA THR A 27 13.19 -14.91 0.99
C THR A 27 12.86 -16.40 1.15
N ARG A 28 11.72 -16.75 1.76
CA ARG A 28 11.33 -18.14 2.05
C ARG A 28 9.97 -18.49 1.42
N PRO A 29 9.88 -18.57 0.07
CA PRO A 29 8.62 -18.81 -0.64
C PRO A 29 7.90 -20.09 -0.18
N ASP A 30 8.63 -21.15 0.16
CA ASP A 30 8.07 -22.42 0.60
C ASP A 30 7.37 -22.35 1.96
N THR A 31 7.60 -21.29 2.73
CA THR A 31 6.99 -21.08 4.06
C THR A 31 5.74 -20.21 4.03
N ARG A 32 5.38 -19.69 2.85
CA ARG A 32 4.19 -18.84 2.68
C ARG A 32 2.93 -19.66 2.92
N GLN A 33 1.99 -19.11 3.68
CA GLN A 33 0.67 -19.71 3.88
C GLN A 33 -0.38 -19.20 2.89
N GLY A 34 -0.03 -18.19 2.09
CA GLY A 34 -0.87 -17.61 1.04
C GLY A 34 -0.08 -16.57 0.25
N ASP A 35 -0.70 -16.03 -0.80
CA ASP A 35 -0.05 -15.05 -1.66
C ASP A 35 -0.14 -13.63 -1.11
N ILE A 36 -1.05 -13.33 -0.18
CA ILE A 36 -1.19 -11.99 0.41
C ILE A 36 -0.46 -11.95 1.75
N PHE A 37 0.48 -11.03 1.88
CA PHE A 37 1.20 -10.78 3.13
C PHE A 37 0.41 -9.82 4.04
N ILE A 38 0.00 -8.67 3.49
CA ILE A 38 -0.77 -7.67 4.22
C ILE A 38 -1.75 -7.00 3.27
N GLU A 39 -2.93 -6.67 3.79
CA GLU A 39 -3.91 -5.84 3.12
C GLU A 39 -4.53 -4.88 4.14
N GLN A 40 -4.52 -3.58 3.86
CA GLN A 40 -5.14 -2.55 4.67
C GLN A 40 -5.95 -1.59 3.80
N ASN A 41 -7.08 -1.13 4.33
CA ASN A 41 -7.98 -0.20 3.66
C ASN A 41 -8.06 1.11 4.45
N PHE A 42 -7.87 2.22 3.76
CA PHE A 42 -7.91 3.56 4.31
C PHE A 42 -9.03 4.37 3.64
N PRO A 43 -10.19 4.53 4.30
CA PRO A 43 -11.28 5.33 3.76
C PRO A 43 -10.85 6.79 3.53
N VAL A 44 -11.07 7.30 2.32
CA VAL A 44 -10.74 8.68 1.91
C VAL A 44 -11.99 9.46 1.48
N GLY A 45 -13.16 8.87 1.68
CA GLY A 45 -14.48 9.44 1.41
C GLY A 45 -15.57 8.41 1.68
N PRO A 46 -16.85 8.77 1.46
CA PRO A 46 -17.98 7.86 1.69
C PRO A 46 -17.95 6.58 0.85
N GLU A 47 -17.41 6.68 -0.37
CA GLU A 47 -17.41 5.62 -1.39
C GLU A 47 -16.02 5.33 -1.94
N LEU A 48 -14.96 5.83 -1.27
CA LEU A 48 -13.59 5.72 -1.75
C LEU A 48 -12.68 5.19 -0.66
N THR A 49 -11.87 4.19 -1.00
CA THR A 49 -10.82 3.66 -0.12
C THR A 49 -9.48 3.63 -0.86
N LEU A 50 -8.40 3.98 -0.17
CA LEU A 50 -7.07 3.55 -0.58
C LEU A 50 -6.85 2.13 -0.03
N ASN A 51 -6.69 1.17 -0.92
CA ASN A 51 -6.31 -0.20 -0.61
C ASN A 51 -4.80 -0.34 -0.77
N TRP A 52 -4.13 -0.74 0.30
CA TRP A 52 -2.71 -1.07 0.30
C TRP A 52 -2.57 -2.57 0.49
N ILE A 53 -1.93 -3.25 -0.46
CA ILE A 53 -1.74 -4.69 -0.44
C ILE A 53 -0.29 -5.02 -0.79
N VAL A 54 0.33 -5.92 -0.01
CA VAL A 54 1.60 -6.56 -0.36
C VAL A 54 1.30 -8.04 -0.59
N LYS A 55 1.67 -8.55 -1.75
CA LYS A 55 1.40 -9.93 -2.15
C LYS A 55 2.53 -10.48 -3.01
N HIS A 56 2.54 -11.79 -3.20
CA HIS A 56 3.37 -12.45 -4.18
C HIS A 56 2.63 -12.55 -5.52
N ASP A 57 3.33 -12.21 -6.59
CA ASP A 57 2.98 -12.46 -7.97
C ASP A 57 3.98 -13.48 -8.56
N ILE A 58 3.47 -14.46 -9.32
CA ILE A 58 4.29 -15.56 -9.84
C ILE A 58 5.36 -15.10 -10.84
N PHE A 59 5.18 -13.94 -11.48
CA PHE A 59 6.13 -13.39 -12.46
C PHE A 59 7.00 -12.30 -11.87
N GLU A 60 6.46 -11.48 -10.98
CA GLU A 60 7.13 -10.27 -10.48
C GLU A 60 7.76 -10.44 -9.08
N GLY A 61 7.51 -11.57 -8.41
CA GLY A 61 7.94 -11.80 -7.04
C GLY A 61 7.03 -11.08 -6.05
N VAL A 62 7.57 -10.50 -4.97
CA VAL A 62 6.73 -9.75 -4.02
C VAL A 62 6.47 -8.35 -4.58
N VAL A 63 5.19 -7.99 -4.67
CA VAL A 63 4.71 -6.71 -5.18
C VAL A 63 3.81 -6.04 -4.17
N MET A 64 3.83 -4.72 -4.19
CA MET A 64 2.97 -3.87 -3.40
C MET A 64 2.10 -3.03 -4.33
N HIS A 65 0.81 -2.98 -4.07
CA HIS A 65 -0.13 -2.11 -4.76
C HIS A 65 -0.73 -1.12 -3.78
N VAL A 66 -0.81 0.15 -4.17
CA VAL A 66 -1.61 1.16 -3.49
C VAL A 66 -2.64 1.67 -4.49
N SER A 67 -3.89 1.27 -4.30
CA SER A 67 -4.99 1.45 -5.25
C SER A 67 -6.11 2.29 -4.65
N LEU A 68 -6.64 3.24 -5.40
CA LEU A 68 -7.91 3.90 -5.08
C LEU A 68 -9.06 3.05 -5.63
N ILE A 69 -9.93 2.59 -4.74
CA ILE A 69 -11.09 1.76 -5.07
C ILE A 69 -12.37 2.53 -4.75
N ASP A 70 -13.28 2.52 -5.71
CA ASP A 70 -14.68 2.89 -5.56
C ASP A 70 -15.41 1.72 -4.88
N THR A 71 -15.89 1.91 -3.66
CA THR A 71 -16.46 0.84 -2.84
C THR A 71 -17.91 0.52 -3.15
N ASP A 72 -18.62 1.43 -3.83
CA ASP A 72 -20.01 1.18 -4.26
C ASP A 72 -20.02 0.26 -5.48
N SER A 73 -19.16 0.56 -6.46
CA SER A 73 -19.03 -0.21 -7.70
C SER A 73 -17.94 -1.28 -7.68
N TYR A 74 -17.17 -1.39 -6.59
CA TYR A 74 -15.99 -2.24 -6.46
C TYR A 74 -15.00 -2.09 -7.61
N ARG A 75 -14.76 -0.84 -8.04
CA ARG A 75 -13.96 -0.53 -9.23
C ARG A 75 -12.63 0.12 -8.87
N HIS A 76 -11.55 -0.35 -9.48
CA HIS A 76 -10.25 0.31 -9.43
C HIS A 76 -10.25 1.62 -10.23
N LEU A 77 -9.89 2.74 -9.59
CA LEU A 77 -9.88 4.08 -10.18
C LEU A 77 -8.47 4.56 -10.56
N GLY A 78 -7.44 3.97 -9.96
CA GLY A 78 -6.04 4.32 -10.18
C GLY A 78 -5.16 3.79 -9.06
N GLY A 79 -3.88 3.62 -9.30
CA GLY A 79 -2.98 3.07 -8.30
C GLY A 79 -1.51 3.20 -8.70
N VAL A 80 -0.64 2.79 -7.77
CA VAL A 80 0.79 2.63 -7.98
C VAL A 80 1.23 1.24 -7.56
N ASP A 81 2.14 0.68 -8.33
CA ASP A 81 2.70 -0.65 -8.10
C ASP A 81 4.19 -0.52 -7.82
N LYS A 82 4.70 -1.35 -6.91
CA LYS A 82 6.12 -1.39 -6.55
C LYS A 82 6.57 -2.82 -6.29
N THR A 83 7.63 -3.26 -6.96
CA THR A 83 8.32 -4.50 -6.60
C THR A 83 9.05 -4.32 -5.28
N ILE A 84 8.93 -5.31 -4.39
CA ILE A 84 9.53 -5.33 -3.06
C ILE A 84 10.63 -6.40 -3.09
N SER A 85 11.89 -5.97 -3.14
CA SER A 85 13.05 -6.86 -3.15
C SER A 85 13.69 -6.99 -1.76
N ASP A 86 13.53 -5.97 -0.92
CA ASP A 86 13.89 -5.93 0.50
C ASP A 86 12.67 -5.52 1.33
N ALA A 87 12.54 -6.02 2.56
CA ALA A 87 11.41 -5.66 3.43
C ALA A 87 11.27 -4.15 3.67
N HIS A 88 12.37 -3.38 3.65
CA HIS A 88 12.34 -1.92 3.83
C HIS A 88 11.84 -1.17 2.60
N ASP A 89 11.72 -1.83 1.43
CA ASP A 89 11.19 -1.20 0.23
C ASP A 89 9.74 -0.72 0.39
N ILE A 90 9.00 -1.25 1.37
CA ILE A 90 7.62 -0.82 1.64
C ILE A 90 7.55 0.61 2.18
N PHE A 91 8.62 1.15 2.76
CA PHE A 91 8.60 2.49 3.35
C PHE A 91 8.63 3.59 2.30
N GLY A 92 7.89 4.66 2.57
CA GLY A 92 7.82 5.83 1.69
C GLY A 92 6.44 6.43 1.56
N GLU A 93 6.34 7.46 0.71
CA GLU A 93 5.09 8.10 0.32
C GLU A 93 4.60 7.52 -1.01
N TYR A 94 3.34 7.10 -1.03
CA TYR A 94 2.65 6.58 -2.21
C TYR A 94 1.52 7.52 -2.58
N THR A 95 1.64 8.13 -3.76
CA THR A 95 0.67 9.09 -4.26
C THR A 95 -0.16 8.48 -5.39
N VAL A 96 -1.48 8.43 -5.19
CA VAL A 96 -2.47 8.09 -6.22
C VAL A 96 -3.21 9.36 -6.65
N ARG A 97 -3.29 9.63 -7.95
CA ARG A 97 -4.03 10.77 -8.50
C ARG A 97 -5.26 10.27 -9.24
N HIS A 98 -6.41 10.81 -8.90
CA HIS A 98 -7.65 10.54 -9.61
C HIS A 98 -8.45 11.83 -9.74
N GLN A 99 -8.85 12.16 -10.97
CA GLN A 99 -9.42 13.46 -11.32
C GLN A 99 -8.51 14.62 -10.85
N SER A 100 -9.06 15.63 -10.18
CA SER A 100 -8.31 16.78 -9.64
C SER A 100 -7.89 16.60 -8.18
N LYS A 101 -7.94 15.38 -7.64
CA LYS A 101 -7.59 15.07 -6.25
C LYS A 101 -6.33 14.21 -6.16
N THR A 102 -5.57 14.44 -5.09
CA THR A 102 -4.38 13.64 -4.76
C THR A 102 -4.64 12.89 -3.46
N TYR A 103 -4.32 11.60 -3.45
CA TYR A 103 -4.48 10.71 -2.32
C TYR A 103 -3.10 10.18 -1.94
N ARG A 104 -2.70 10.34 -0.69
CA ARG A 104 -1.36 9.99 -0.19
C ARG A 104 -1.46 8.96 0.92
N LEU A 105 -0.64 7.91 0.80
CA LEU A 105 -0.38 6.96 1.87
C LEU A 105 1.09 7.04 2.25
N LEU A 106 1.37 7.34 3.51
CA LEU A 106 2.72 7.38 4.08
C LEU A 106 2.93 6.14 4.94
N ILE A 107 3.93 5.32 4.58
CA ILE A 107 4.28 4.10 5.30
C ILE A 107 5.61 4.35 6.00
N LYS A 108 5.60 4.28 7.34
CA LYS A 108 6.76 4.53 8.20
C LYS A 108 7.07 3.33 9.08
N PRO A 109 8.32 3.16 9.53
CA PRO A 109 8.61 2.27 10.65
C PRO A 109 7.97 2.82 11.93
N GLU A 110 7.48 1.95 12.80
CA GLU A 110 7.18 2.33 14.18
C GLU A 110 8.47 2.87 14.83
N GLN A 111 8.39 4.05 15.45
CA GLN A 111 9.50 4.55 16.26
C GLN A 111 9.52 3.73 17.55
N ASN A 112 10.64 3.06 17.83
CA ASN A 112 10.87 2.45 19.14
C ASN A 112 10.74 3.55 20.21
N ALA A 113 9.74 3.43 21.07
CA ALA A 113 9.53 4.29 22.23
C ALA A 113 10.63 4.09 23.29
#